data_AF-A0A498PXF7-F1
#
_entry.id   AF-A0A498PXF7-F1
#
_cell.length_a   1.000
_cell.length_b   1.000
_cell.length_c   1.000
_cell.angle_alpha   90.00
_cell.angle_beta   90.00
_cell.angle_gamma   90.00
#
_symmetry.space_group_name_H-M   'P 1'
#
loop_
_entity.id
_entity.type
_entity.pdbx_description
1 polymer ?
#
loop_
_entity_poly.entity_id
_entity_poly.type
_entity_poly.pdbx_seq_one_letter_code
_entity_poly.pdbx_strand_id
1 'polypeptide(L)'
;MAELWDSVTGADATAFDRKLSQSAKGVCRNDPRTIAQRRADALGALTLGGAASRRCGSSACPARPGRAAAPTGAQVLVNVIATADTLSDESQQPGYVEGYGVIDADLVCDLTASAIHRLATGPPIGADALTYHPSAVPQRAVRCCDLTCRFHGCSRAARTCDIDHTVPFNHADPGASSLTVPAKLRCLCRKH
;
A
#
# COMPACT_ATOMS: atom_id res chain seq x y z
N MET A 1 10.28 -4.30 -7.41
CA MET A 1 9.78 -3.57 -8.61
C MET A 1 8.45 -4.17 -9.02
N ALA A 2 7.48 -3.35 -9.41
CA ALA A 2 6.16 -3.79 -9.86
C ALA A 2 5.91 -3.37 -11.32
N GLU A 3 5.17 -4.17 -12.07
CA GLU A 3 4.78 -3.88 -13.45
C GLU A 3 3.28 -3.59 -13.54
N LEU A 4 2.91 -2.61 -14.36
CA LEU A 4 1.52 -2.23 -14.64
C LEU A 4 1.29 -2.38 -16.15
N TRP A 5 0.27 -3.16 -16.51
CA TRP A 5 -0.12 -3.40 -17.90
C TRP A 5 -1.53 -2.86 -18.12
N ASP A 6 -1.72 -2.03 -19.15
CA ASP A 6 -3.03 -1.50 -19.55
C ASP A 6 -3.08 -1.20 -21.06
N SER A 7 -4.28 -1.15 -21.63
CA SER A 7 -4.53 -0.77 -23.02
C SER A 7 -5.14 0.63 -23.08
N VAL A 8 -4.43 1.57 -23.70
CA VAL A 8 -4.82 2.98 -23.78
C VAL A 8 -4.82 3.48 -25.22
N THR A 9 -5.42 4.65 -25.45
CA THR A 9 -5.36 5.28 -26.79
C THR A 9 -3.93 5.72 -27.11
N GLY A 10 -3.59 5.81 -28.40
CA GLY A 10 -2.26 6.28 -28.83
C GLY A 10 -1.95 7.72 -28.38
N ALA A 11 -2.98 8.57 -28.28
CA ALA A 11 -2.85 9.94 -27.79
C ALA A 11 -2.48 9.95 -26.29
N ASP A 12 -3.17 9.15 -25.49
CA ASP A 12 -2.91 9.04 -24.04
C ASP A 12 -1.53 8.44 -23.76
N ALA A 13 -1.15 7.38 -24.49
CA ALA A 13 0.18 6.79 -24.40
C ALA A 13 1.29 7.81 -24.68
N THR A 14 1.12 8.63 -25.73
CA THR A 14 2.10 9.67 -26.10
C THR A 14 2.16 10.77 -25.04
N ALA A 15 1.01 11.21 -24.53
CA ALA A 15 0.95 12.23 -23.49
C ALA A 15 1.63 11.74 -22.20
N PHE A 16 1.37 10.50 -21.81
CA PHE A 16 1.95 9.86 -20.62
C PHE A 16 3.46 9.69 -20.74
N ASP A 17 3.95 9.13 -21.86
CA ASP A 17 5.38 8.96 -22.12
C ASP A 17 6.15 10.28 -22.10
N ARG A 18 5.58 11.33 -22.71
CA ARG A 18 6.18 12.67 -22.72
C ARG A 18 6.23 13.28 -21.32
N LYS A 19 5.16 13.15 -20.52
CA LYS A 19 5.15 13.61 -19.12
C LYS A 19 6.20 12.88 -18.28
N LEU A 20 6.31 11.56 -18.40
CA LEU A 20 7.36 10.78 -17.72
C LEU A 20 8.76 11.23 -18.13
N SER A 21 9.00 11.38 -19.44
CA SER A 21 10.29 11.87 -19.96
C SER A 21 10.64 13.27 -19.46
N GLN A 22 9.66 14.18 -19.45
CA GLN A 22 9.86 15.56 -19.02
C GLN A 22 10.21 15.62 -17.52
N SER A 23 9.49 14.87 -16.69
CA SER A 23 9.75 14.78 -15.25
C SER A 23 11.13 14.15 -14.98
N ALA A 24 11.46 13.04 -15.64
CA ALA A 24 12.75 12.36 -15.51
C ALA A 24 13.95 13.21 -15.96
N LYS A 25 13.76 14.13 -16.91
CA LYS A 25 14.79 15.09 -17.36
C LYS A 25 14.87 16.35 -16.49
N GLY A 26 13.88 16.59 -15.64
CA GLY A 26 13.84 17.75 -14.73
C GLY A 26 14.76 17.63 -13.51
N VAL A 27 15.32 16.45 -13.23
CA VAL A 27 16.32 16.25 -12.17
C VAL A 27 17.70 16.72 -12.61
N CYS A 28 18.58 17.00 -11.65
CA CYS A 28 19.92 17.53 -11.95
C CYS A 28 20.81 16.50 -12.69
N ARG A 29 21.87 17.00 -13.32
CA ARG A 29 22.85 16.16 -14.03
C ARG A 29 23.64 15.23 -13.10
N ASN A 30 23.87 15.66 -11.85
CA ASN A 30 24.62 14.90 -10.84
C ASN A 30 23.79 13.82 -10.14
N ASP A 31 22.58 13.52 -10.61
CA ASP A 31 21.79 12.44 -10.04
C ASP A 31 22.37 11.08 -10.47
N PRO A 32 22.68 10.16 -9.54
CA PRO A 32 23.37 8.91 -9.85
C PRO A 32 22.49 7.89 -10.61
N ARG A 33 21.17 8.10 -10.64
CA ARG A 33 20.23 7.15 -11.27
C ARG A 33 20.26 7.25 -12.80
N THR A 34 20.04 6.12 -13.46
CA THR A 34 19.81 6.01 -14.91
C THR A 34 18.51 6.71 -15.34
N ILE A 35 18.35 6.99 -16.63
CA ILE A 35 17.10 7.60 -17.14
C ILE A 35 15.89 6.69 -16.93
N ALA A 36 16.07 5.38 -17.01
CA ALA A 36 15.01 4.40 -16.76
C ALA A 36 14.54 4.45 -15.30
N GLN A 37 15.48 4.48 -14.34
CA GLN A 37 15.17 4.63 -12.91
C GLN A 37 14.47 5.97 -12.63
N ARG A 38 14.95 7.07 -13.20
CA ARG A 38 14.30 8.40 -13.05
C ARG A 38 12.89 8.43 -13.64
N ARG A 39 12.65 7.72 -14.75
CA ARG A 39 11.31 7.56 -15.33
C ARG A 39 10.39 6.71 -14.45
N ALA A 40 10.92 5.66 -13.81
CA ALA A 40 10.16 4.87 -12.84
C ALA A 40 9.75 5.74 -11.63
N ASP A 41 10.66 6.56 -11.11
CA ASP A 41 10.35 7.49 -10.01
C ASP A 41 9.37 8.60 -10.42
N ALA A 42 9.45 9.05 -11.67
CA ALA A 42 8.52 10.03 -12.23
C ALA A 42 7.08 9.51 -12.26
N LEU A 43 6.87 8.19 -12.44
CA LEU A 43 5.55 7.58 -12.38
C LEU A 43 4.91 7.75 -11.01
N GLY A 44 5.67 7.44 -9.93
CA GLY A 44 5.20 7.63 -8.56
C GLY A 44 4.87 9.09 -8.26
N ALA A 45 5.74 10.02 -8.68
CA ALA A 45 5.52 11.44 -8.53
C ALA A 45 4.25 11.92 -9.25
N LEU A 46 4.02 11.52 -10.50
CA LEU A 46 2.81 11.90 -11.24
C LEU A 46 1.54 11.35 -10.58
N THR A 47 1.59 10.12 -10.08
CA THR A 47 0.45 9.46 -9.40
C THR A 47 0.09 10.18 -8.10
N LEU A 48 1.09 10.68 -7.37
CA LEU A 48 0.90 11.39 -6.10
C LEU A 48 0.74 12.92 -6.26
N GLY A 49 0.73 13.44 -7.49
CA GLY A 49 0.67 14.89 -7.77
C GLY A 49 1.94 15.65 -7.37
N GLY A 50 3.06 14.96 -7.21
CA GLY A 50 4.36 15.52 -6.84
C GLY A 50 5.32 15.70 -8.03
N ALA A 51 6.58 15.99 -7.70
CA ALA A 51 7.69 15.98 -8.65
C ALA A 51 8.64 14.82 -8.34
N ALA A 52 9.41 14.40 -9.34
CA ALA A 52 10.40 13.35 -9.14
C ALA A 52 11.38 13.71 -8.01
N SER A 53 11.61 12.76 -7.10
CA SER A 53 12.59 12.88 -6.02
C SER A 53 14.00 13.07 -6.60
N ARG A 54 14.91 13.69 -5.85
CA ARG A 54 16.33 13.83 -6.23
C ARG A 54 17.17 12.97 -5.30
N ARG A 55 18.18 12.25 -5.82
CA ARG A 55 19.12 11.43 -5.02
C ARG A 55 20.58 11.87 -5.13
N CYS A 56 20.84 13.09 -5.58
CA CYS A 56 22.21 13.61 -5.73
C CYS A 56 22.89 14.06 -4.42
N GLY A 57 22.20 14.04 -3.28
CA GLY A 57 22.74 14.35 -1.94
C GLY A 57 23.18 15.81 -1.68
N SER A 58 23.32 16.65 -2.72
CA SER A 58 23.79 18.03 -2.58
C SER A 58 22.70 19.00 -2.10
N SER A 59 23.00 19.76 -1.04
CA SER A 59 22.18 20.88 -0.54
C SER A 59 22.10 22.05 -1.53
N ALA A 60 23.06 22.18 -2.44
CA ALA A 60 23.13 23.23 -3.47
C ALA A 60 22.59 22.78 -4.84
N CYS A 61 21.78 21.73 -4.88
CA CYS A 61 21.30 21.18 -6.15
C CYS A 61 20.42 22.19 -6.92
N PRO A 62 20.78 22.56 -8.16
CA PRO A 62 20.09 23.61 -8.93
C PRO A 62 18.72 23.18 -9.46
N ALA A 63 18.45 21.87 -9.47
CA ALA A 63 17.12 21.37 -9.79
C ALA A 63 16.18 21.73 -8.65
N ARG A 64 15.19 22.60 -8.92
CA ARG A 64 14.25 23.13 -7.92
C ARG A 64 13.58 21.96 -7.17
N PRO A 65 13.50 21.97 -5.82
CA PRO A 65 12.63 21.03 -5.12
C PRO A 65 11.23 21.24 -5.68
N GLY A 66 10.67 20.23 -6.34
CA GLY A 66 9.29 20.32 -6.77
C GLY A 66 8.43 20.47 -5.51
N ARG A 67 7.63 21.54 -5.47
CA ARG A 67 6.61 21.65 -4.42
C ARG A 67 5.69 20.46 -4.62
N ALA A 68 5.51 19.64 -3.58
CA ALA A 68 4.41 18.70 -3.57
C ALA A 68 3.14 19.53 -3.81
N ALA A 69 2.46 19.32 -4.93
CA ALA A 69 1.15 19.90 -5.08
C ALA A 69 0.25 19.21 -4.03
N ALA A 70 -0.74 19.95 -3.51
CA ALA A 70 -1.76 19.29 -2.70
C ALA A 70 -2.36 18.15 -3.53
N PRO A 71 -2.58 16.96 -2.94
CA PRO A 71 -3.13 15.84 -3.68
C PRO A 71 -4.47 16.26 -4.29
N THR A 72 -4.54 16.25 -5.61
CA THR A 72 -5.76 16.57 -6.37
C THR A 72 -6.28 15.26 -6.95
N GLY A 73 -7.24 14.63 -6.26
CA GLY A 73 -7.82 13.36 -6.71
C GLY A 73 -8.24 12.43 -5.58
N ALA A 74 -8.62 11.21 -5.95
CA ALA A 74 -9.00 10.16 -5.01
C ALA A 74 -7.79 9.79 -4.12
N GLN A 75 -7.99 9.80 -2.81
CA GLN A 75 -6.97 9.33 -1.87
C GLN A 75 -6.91 7.80 -1.95
N VAL A 76 -5.72 7.28 -2.29
CA VAL A 76 -5.48 5.84 -2.33
C VAL A 76 -4.81 5.40 -1.04
N LEU A 77 -5.33 4.33 -0.45
CA LEU A 77 -4.70 3.65 0.66
C LEU A 77 -3.81 2.53 0.14
N VAL A 78 -2.52 2.58 0.50
CA VAL A 78 -1.58 1.47 0.28
C VAL A 78 -1.24 0.87 1.65
N ASN A 79 -1.55 -0.42 1.83
CA ASN A 79 -1.14 -1.15 3.04
C ASN A 79 0.21 -1.82 2.81
N VAL A 80 1.15 -1.53 3.69
CA VAL A 80 2.48 -2.15 3.74
C VAL A 80 2.61 -2.87 5.08
N ILE A 81 3.08 -4.11 5.03
CA ILE A 81 3.27 -4.96 6.20
C ILE A 81 4.77 -5.20 6.34
N ALA A 82 5.33 -4.82 7.47
CA ALA A 82 6.74 -5.01 7.81
C ALA A 82 6.89 -5.19 9.33
N THR A 83 8.02 -5.71 9.77
CA THR A 83 8.34 -5.81 11.21
C THR A 83 8.79 -4.46 11.74
N ALA A 84 8.48 -4.18 13.02
CA ALA A 84 8.77 -2.91 13.67
C ALA A 84 10.26 -2.53 13.55
N ASP A 85 11.15 -3.51 13.66
CA ASP A 85 12.59 -3.34 13.55
C ASP A 85 13.00 -2.87 12.14
N THR A 86 12.33 -3.31 11.08
CA THR A 86 12.55 -2.81 9.71
C THR A 86 12.12 -1.36 9.58
N LEU A 87 11.05 -0.92 10.25
CA LEU A 87 10.63 0.48 10.21
C LEU A 87 11.64 1.42 10.87
N SER A 88 12.38 0.93 11.87
CA SER A 88 13.40 1.67 12.61
C SER A 88 14.80 1.57 12.01
N ASP A 89 14.96 0.92 10.84
CA ASP A 89 16.25 0.62 10.20
C ASP A 89 17.19 -0.24 11.09
N GLU A 90 16.61 -1.04 12.00
CA GLU A 90 17.32 -1.97 12.88
C GLU A 90 17.38 -3.39 12.28
N SER A 91 16.65 -3.63 11.19
CA SER A 91 16.52 -4.93 10.53
C SER A 91 16.43 -4.79 9.01
N GLN A 92 16.98 -5.78 8.31
CA GLN A 92 16.93 -5.89 6.84
C GLN A 92 15.84 -6.87 6.37
N GLN A 93 14.87 -7.18 7.23
CA GLN A 93 13.73 -8.02 6.85
C GLN A 93 12.86 -7.28 5.81
N PRO A 94 12.41 -7.98 4.76
CA PRO A 94 11.61 -7.35 3.72
C PRO A 94 10.20 -7.01 4.19
N GLY A 95 9.60 -6.01 3.55
CA GLY A 95 8.19 -5.69 3.69
C GLY A 95 7.32 -6.38 2.63
N TYR A 96 6.02 -6.24 2.76
CA TYR A 96 5.03 -6.73 1.81
C TYR A 96 4.02 -5.63 1.47
N VAL A 97 3.82 -5.37 0.19
CA VAL A 97 2.79 -4.46 -0.34
C VAL A 97 1.58 -5.28 -0.75
N GLU A 98 0.41 -4.94 -0.20
CA GLU A 98 -0.84 -5.62 -0.50
C GLU A 98 -1.11 -5.70 -2.03
N GLY A 99 -1.14 -6.91 -2.57
CA GLY A 99 -1.42 -7.19 -3.98
C GLY A 99 -0.24 -7.07 -4.94
N TYR A 100 0.92 -6.56 -4.49
CA TYR A 100 2.11 -6.38 -5.33
C TYR A 100 3.33 -7.18 -4.87
N GLY A 101 3.32 -7.69 -3.63
CA GLY A 101 4.33 -8.63 -3.16
C GLY A 101 5.42 -7.99 -2.30
N VAL A 102 6.59 -8.63 -2.29
CA VAL A 102 7.69 -8.29 -1.38
C VAL A 102 8.42 -7.02 -1.83
N ILE A 103 8.78 -6.18 -0.85
CA ILE A 103 9.64 -5.00 -1.02
C ILE A 103 10.84 -5.07 -0.08
N ASP A 104 11.94 -4.44 -0.48
CA ASP A 104 13.17 -4.37 0.33
C ASP A 104 13.02 -3.44 1.54
N ALA A 105 13.91 -3.61 2.52
CA ALA A 105 13.92 -2.84 3.77
C ALA A 105 14.13 -1.33 3.51
N ASP A 106 15.00 -0.96 2.57
CA ASP A 106 15.24 0.45 2.23
C ASP A 106 13.96 1.12 1.73
N LEU A 107 13.17 0.45 0.88
CA LEU A 107 11.87 0.94 0.43
C LEU A 107 10.85 1.02 1.57
N VAL A 108 10.87 0.09 2.54
CA VAL A 108 10.04 0.20 3.74
C VAL A 108 10.41 1.47 4.52
N CYS A 109 11.69 1.70 4.77
CA CYS A 109 12.20 2.89 5.46
C CYS A 109 11.83 4.19 4.73
N ASP A 110 11.97 4.23 3.40
CA ASP A 110 11.57 5.38 2.58
C ASP A 110 10.07 5.70 2.74
N LEU A 111 9.21 4.68 2.81
CA LEU A 111 7.77 4.85 3.00
C LEU A 111 7.42 5.30 4.44
N THR A 112 8.22 4.93 5.44
CA THR A 112 8.02 5.28 6.85
C THR A 112 7.91 6.78 7.09
N ALA A 113 8.60 7.60 6.30
CA ALA A 113 8.62 9.06 6.42
C ALA A 113 7.24 9.73 6.22
N SER A 114 6.31 9.07 5.52
CA SER A 114 4.98 9.61 5.23
C SER A 114 3.83 8.67 5.63
N ALA A 115 4.15 7.47 6.12
CA ALA A 115 3.17 6.46 6.49
C ALA A 115 2.57 6.72 7.87
N ILE A 116 1.30 6.32 8.04
CA ILE A 116 0.69 6.18 9.36
C ILE A 116 1.01 4.78 9.87
N HIS A 117 1.82 4.71 10.92
CA HIS A 117 2.24 3.47 11.53
C HIS A 117 1.17 2.90 12.43
N ARG A 118 0.86 1.62 12.26
CA ARG A 118 0.00 0.88 13.17
C ARG A 118 0.66 -0.45 13.49
N LEU A 119 1.09 -0.60 14.74
CA LEU A 119 1.51 -1.90 15.25
C LEU A 119 0.37 -2.89 15.05
N ALA A 120 0.67 -4.06 14.49
CA ALA A 120 -0.26 -5.17 14.38
C ALA A 120 -0.44 -5.89 15.73
N THR A 121 -0.50 -5.14 16.83
CA THR A 121 -1.19 -5.61 18.03
C THR A 121 -2.67 -5.67 17.66
N GLY A 122 -3.34 -6.80 17.89
CA GLY A 122 -4.72 -6.99 17.44
C GLY A 122 -5.57 -5.73 17.76
N PRO A 123 -6.41 -5.26 16.82
CA PRO A 123 -7.09 -3.98 16.99
C PRO A 123 -7.90 -4.01 18.28
N PRO A 124 -8.00 -2.87 18.99
CA PRO A 124 -8.78 -2.82 20.22
C PRO A 124 -10.20 -3.31 19.94
N ILE A 125 -10.73 -4.12 20.86
CA ILE A 125 -12.10 -4.61 20.76
C ILE A 125 -13.02 -3.46 21.18
N GLY A 126 -13.58 -2.77 20.19
CA GLY A 126 -14.54 -1.71 20.38
C GLY A 126 -15.98 -2.24 20.50
N ALA A 127 -16.92 -1.34 20.80
CA ALA A 127 -18.35 -1.67 20.84
C ALA A 127 -18.88 -2.18 19.49
N ASP A 128 -18.22 -1.82 18.38
CA ASP A 128 -18.52 -2.30 17.03
C ASP A 128 -18.29 -3.81 16.86
N ALA A 129 -17.49 -4.45 17.74
CA ALA A 129 -17.31 -5.89 17.75
C ALA A 129 -18.60 -6.67 18.06
N LEU A 130 -19.61 -6.01 18.64
CA LEU A 130 -20.93 -6.58 18.92
C LEU A 130 -21.89 -6.50 17.72
N THR A 131 -21.43 -6.01 16.57
CA THR A 131 -22.23 -5.91 15.35
C THR A 131 -21.76 -6.92 14.31
N TYR A 132 -22.69 -7.42 13.48
CA TYR A 132 -22.36 -8.43 12.48
C TYR A 132 -21.35 -7.93 11.42
N HIS A 133 -21.54 -6.71 10.92
CA HIS A 133 -20.68 -6.17 9.88
C HIS A 133 -19.42 -5.53 10.47
N PRO A 134 -18.20 -6.01 10.12
CA PRO A 134 -16.97 -5.44 10.65
C PRO A 134 -16.81 -3.98 10.20
N SER A 135 -16.37 -3.11 11.09
CA SER A 135 -16.00 -1.73 10.75
C SER A 135 -14.69 -1.67 9.95
N ALA A 136 -14.30 -0.48 9.49
CA ALA A 136 -13.12 -0.30 8.64
C ALA A 136 -11.80 -0.83 9.28
N VAL A 137 -11.68 -0.79 10.61
CA VAL A 137 -10.46 -1.20 11.32
C VAL A 137 -10.28 -2.72 11.33
N PRO A 138 -11.23 -3.54 11.82
CA PRO A 138 -11.16 -5.00 11.71
C PRO A 138 -11.09 -5.47 10.25
N GLN A 139 -11.82 -4.83 9.33
CA GLN A 139 -11.76 -5.16 7.91
C GLN A 139 -10.36 -5.01 7.32
N ARG A 140 -9.65 -3.92 7.65
CA ARG A 140 -8.27 -3.72 7.20
C ARG A 140 -7.36 -4.77 7.83
N ALA A 141 -7.49 -5.00 9.14
CA ALA A 141 -6.63 -5.94 9.86
C ALA A 141 -6.72 -7.36 9.28
N VAL A 142 -7.92 -7.89 9.08
CA VAL A 142 -8.11 -9.25 8.54
C VAL A 142 -7.58 -9.37 7.11
N ARG A 143 -7.77 -8.35 6.26
CA ARG A 143 -7.24 -8.36 4.88
C ARG A 143 -5.72 -8.32 4.84
N CYS A 144 -5.09 -7.52 5.70
CA CYS A 144 -3.64 -7.48 5.82
C CYS A 144 -3.06 -8.80 6.37
N CYS A 145 -3.77 -9.47 7.29
CA CYS A 145 -3.34 -10.77 7.81
C CYS A 145 -3.49 -11.89 6.78
N ASP A 146 -4.62 -11.92 6.07
CA ASP A 146 -4.93 -13.04 5.18
C ASP A 146 -4.22 -12.94 3.83
N LEU A 147 -4.03 -11.72 3.30
CA LEU A 147 -3.47 -11.35 1.99
C LEU A 147 -4.22 -11.91 0.76
N THR A 148 -4.76 -13.13 0.88
CA THR A 148 -5.49 -13.91 -0.10
C THR A 148 -6.65 -14.64 0.57
N CYS A 149 -7.54 -15.19 -0.24
CA CYS A 149 -8.62 -16.06 0.23
C CYS A 149 -8.05 -17.21 1.07
N ARG A 150 -8.63 -17.44 2.25
CA ARG A 150 -8.19 -18.48 3.20
C ARG A 150 -8.58 -19.90 2.81
N PHE A 151 -9.36 -20.08 1.74
CA PHE A 151 -9.62 -21.39 1.16
C PHE A 151 -8.31 -22.00 0.61
N HIS A 152 -8.10 -23.29 0.88
CA HIS A 152 -6.85 -23.97 0.53
C HIS A 152 -6.49 -23.83 -0.96
N GLY A 153 -5.31 -23.28 -1.23
CA GLY A 153 -4.79 -23.09 -2.59
C GLY A 153 -5.40 -21.95 -3.40
N CYS A 154 -6.29 -21.13 -2.82
CA CYS A 154 -6.86 -19.98 -3.52
C CYS A 154 -5.95 -18.74 -3.42
N SER A 155 -5.53 -18.19 -4.56
CA SER A 155 -4.69 -16.97 -4.62
C SER A 155 -5.47 -15.67 -4.82
N ARG A 156 -6.80 -15.70 -4.73
CA ARG A 156 -7.64 -14.51 -4.95
C ARG A 156 -7.36 -13.50 -3.84
N ALA A 157 -7.01 -12.26 -4.22
CA ALA A 157 -6.62 -11.22 -3.28
C ALA A 157 -7.71 -10.94 -2.22
N ALA A 158 -7.30 -10.84 -0.95
CA ALA A 158 -8.19 -10.60 0.19
C ALA A 158 -9.02 -9.30 0.05
N ARG A 159 -8.47 -8.29 -0.63
CA ARG A 159 -9.20 -7.04 -0.95
C ARG A 159 -10.49 -7.23 -1.74
N THR A 160 -10.59 -8.32 -2.50
CA THR A 160 -11.78 -8.67 -3.32
C THR A 160 -12.60 -9.82 -2.72
N CYS A 161 -12.23 -10.25 -1.52
CA CYS A 161 -12.91 -11.29 -0.77
C CYS A 161 -13.96 -10.68 0.15
N ASP A 162 -15.01 -11.44 0.39
CA ASP A 162 -15.95 -11.19 1.46
C ASP A 162 -15.27 -11.58 2.79
N ILE A 163 -15.66 -10.93 3.88
CA ILE A 163 -15.15 -11.21 5.22
C ILE A 163 -16.24 -11.97 5.96
N ASP A 164 -15.90 -13.16 6.41
CA ASP A 164 -16.83 -14.07 7.06
C ASP A 164 -16.32 -14.48 8.44
N HIS A 165 -17.25 -14.79 9.34
CA HIS A 165 -16.92 -15.23 10.68
C HIS A 165 -16.47 -16.70 10.66
N THR A 166 -15.35 -16.99 11.31
CA THR A 166 -14.89 -18.38 11.52
C THR A 166 -15.70 -19.09 12.60
N VAL A 167 -16.27 -18.32 13.52
CA VAL A 167 -17.27 -18.76 14.50
C VAL A 167 -18.56 -17.99 14.22
N PRO A 168 -19.69 -18.66 13.91
CA PRO A 168 -20.92 -17.98 13.53
C PRO A 168 -21.32 -16.86 14.50
N PHE A 169 -21.66 -15.70 13.95
CA PHE A 169 -22.14 -14.58 14.73
C PHE A 169 -23.54 -14.87 15.28
N ASN A 170 -23.75 -14.65 16.59
CA ASN A 170 -25.05 -14.81 17.23
C ASN A 170 -25.80 -13.48 17.19
N HIS A 171 -26.82 -13.40 16.34
CA HIS A 171 -27.66 -12.20 16.19
C HIS A 171 -28.59 -11.94 17.40
N ALA A 172 -28.90 -12.98 18.18
CA ALA A 172 -29.81 -12.86 19.33
C ALA A 172 -29.07 -12.45 20.61
N ASP A 173 -27.83 -12.90 20.76
CA ASP A 173 -26.97 -12.61 21.91
C ASP A 173 -25.52 -12.46 21.44
N PRO A 174 -25.12 -11.26 20.99
CA PRO A 174 -23.76 -10.98 20.57
C PRO A 174 -22.83 -10.90 21.80
N GLY A 175 -22.51 -12.06 22.39
CA GLY A 175 -21.60 -12.20 23.51
C GLY A 175 -20.13 -12.38 23.06
N ALA A 176 -19.24 -12.63 24.02
CA ALA A 176 -17.81 -12.80 23.78
C ALA A 176 -17.48 -13.91 22.73
N SER A 177 -18.33 -14.93 22.61
CA SER A 177 -18.17 -16.04 21.65
C SER A 177 -18.42 -15.63 20.20
N SER A 178 -19.19 -14.57 19.94
CA SER A 178 -19.60 -14.13 18.60
C SER A 178 -19.03 -12.76 18.20
N LEU A 179 -17.94 -12.31 18.81
CA LEU A 179 -17.38 -10.99 18.48
C LEU A 179 -16.84 -10.91 17.05
N THR A 180 -17.14 -9.80 16.38
CA THR A 180 -16.60 -9.41 15.08
C THR A 180 -15.20 -8.81 15.24
N VAL A 181 -14.23 -9.68 15.54
CA VAL A 181 -12.81 -9.33 15.78
C VAL A 181 -11.90 -10.10 14.83
N PRO A 182 -10.73 -9.59 14.43
CA PRO A 182 -9.91 -10.22 13.38
C PRO A 182 -9.54 -11.68 13.64
N ALA A 183 -9.32 -12.08 14.89
CA ALA A 183 -9.04 -13.47 15.25
C ALA A 183 -10.21 -14.44 14.95
N LYS A 184 -11.42 -13.92 14.75
CA LYS A 184 -12.65 -14.66 14.44
C LYS A 184 -13.18 -14.39 13.04
N LEU A 185 -12.41 -13.70 12.20
CA LEU A 185 -12.77 -13.36 10.84
C LEU A 185 -11.78 -14.02 9.87
N ARG A 186 -12.23 -14.26 8.65
CA ARG A 186 -11.39 -14.70 7.53
C ARG A 186 -11.90 -14.11 6.22
N CYS A 187 -11.00 -13.93 5.27
CA CYS A 187 -11.30 -13.55 3.90
C CYS A 187 -11.63 -14.80 3.07
N LEU A 188 -12.82 -14.82 2.45
CA LEU A 188 -13.25 -15.83 1.49
C LEU A 188 -13.72 -15.17 0.20
N CYS A 189 -13.29 -15.68 -0.95
CA CYS A 189 -13.77 -15.15 -2.23
C CYS A 189 -15.13 -15.77 -2.57
N ARG A 190 -16.02 -15.07 -3.27
CA ARG A 190 -17.38 -15.54 -3.63
C ARG A 190 -17.53 -16.95 -4.23
N LYS A 191 -16.44 -17.59 -4.66
CA LYS A 191 -16.45 -18.98 -5.13
C LYS A 191 -16.50 -19.98 -3.95
N HIS A 192 -15.96 -19.63 -2.79
CA HIS A 192 -15.77 -20.48 -1.61
C HIS A 192 -16.42 -19.84 -0.38
#